data_AF-A0A9P0ZB35-F1
#
_entry.id   AF-A0A9P0ZB35-F1
#
_cell.length_a   1.000
_cell.length_b   1.000
_cell.length_c   1.000
_cell.angle_alpha   90.00
_cell.angle_beta   90.00
_cell.angle_gamma   90.00
#
_symmetry.space_group_name_H-M   'P 1'
#
loop_
_entity.id
_entity.type
_entity.pdbx_description
1 polymer ?
#
loop_
_entity_poly.entity_id
_entity_poly.type
_entity_poly.pdbx_seq_one_letter_code
_entity_poly.pdbx_strand_id
1 'polypeptide(L)'
;MASLHFLALSHPCSRCHQPRSFPGMASAIVHQSVPSFFTGQSLPRLQFSSRTRSQTTSRQSIMMMVKPSIQFIQGTDEQTVPDVKLTKSKDGTNGVATFRFDQPSVFDSSKEVGDITGFYMIDEEGVLRSVDVNAKFVNGKPAGIEAKYIMRNPREWDRFMRFMERYANANGLSFIKK
;
A
#
# COMPACT_ATOMS: atom_id res chain seq x y z
N MET A 1 45.88 -20.59 30.26
CA MET A 1 46.84 -21.57 29.69
C MET A 1 46.09 -22.42 28.68
N ALA A 2 46.64 -22.62 27.46
CA ALA A 2 46.20 -23.53 26.37
C ALA A 2 44.74 -23.35 25.86
N SER A 3 44.34 -23.64 24.60
CA SER A 3 44.97 -24.24 23.40
C SER A 3 44.34 -23.55 22.16
N LEU A 4 45.03 -23.12 21.09
CA LEU A 4 45.45 -23.88 19.88
C LEU A 4 44.34 -24.84 19.32
N HIS A 5 44.01 -24.94 18.02
CA HIS A 5 44.66 -24.50 16.76
C HIS A 5 43.65 -24.56 15.55
N PHE A 6 43.84 -23.73 14.51
CA PHE A 6 43.82 -24.00 13.02
C PHE A 6 42.69 -24.91 12.40
N LEU A 7 42.19 -24.79 11.15
CA LEU A 7 42.73 -24.31 9.85
C LEU A 7 41.58 -23.90 8.88
N ALA A 8 41.92 -23.30 7.73
CA ALA A 8 40.98 -22.88 6.68
C ALA A 8 40.71 -23.97 5.60
N LEU A 9 39.64 -23.81 4.81
CA LEU A 9 39.51 -24.39 3.47
C LEU A 9 38.71 -23.46 2.53
N SER A 10 39.20 -23.31 1.29
CA SER A 10 38.72 -22.38 0.27
C SER A 10 38.15 -23.11 -0.96
N HIS A 11 36.94 -22.76 -1.39
CA HIS A 11 36.35 -23.11 -2.68
C HIS A 11 35.36 -21.98 -3.08
N PRO A 12 35.31 -21.53 -4.35
CA PRO A 12 34.76 -22.38 -5.42
C PRO A 12 35.50 -22.33 -6.76
N CYS A 13 35.65 -23.49 -7.39
CA CYS A 13 35.84 -23.61 -8.84
C CYS A 13 34.58 -24.22 -9.45
N SER A 14 34.03 -23.58 -10.49
CA SER A 14 33.06 -24.23 -11.39
C SER A 14 33.23 -23.68 -12.79
N ARG A 15 33.53 -24.60 -13.72
CA ARG A 15 34.06 -24.34 -15.05
C ARG A 15 33.00 -24.78 -16.07
N CYS A 16 32.24 -23.84 -16.60
CA CYS A 16 31.26 -24.14 -17.64
C CYS A 16 31.95 -24.23 -19.01
N HIS A 17 31.94 -25.40 -19.62
CA HIS A 17 32.34 -25.60 -21.02
C HIS A 17 31.14 -25.41 -21.96
N GLN A 18 31.40 -24.82 -23.13
CA GLN A 18 30.44 -24.75 -24.25
C GLN A 18 30.25 -26.13 -24.91
N PRO A 19 29.24 -26.24 -25.79
CA PRO A 19 29.52 -26.76 -27.12
C PRO A 19 29.12 -25.81 -28.27
N ARG A 20 29.84 -25.97 -29.39
CA ARG A 20 29.69 -25.22 -30.65
C ARG A 20 28.34 -25.46 -31.34
N SER A 21 27.91 -24.48 -32.15
CA SER A 21 27.22 -24.71 -33.43
C SER A 21 27.42 -23.54 -34.40
N PHE A 22 27.81 -23.85 -35.62
CA PHE A 22 27.93 -23.04 -36.85
C PHE A 22 27.57 -24.00 -38.02
N PRO A 23 27.35 -23.57 -39.29
CA PRO A 23 27.38 -22.21 -39.85
C PRO A 23 26.10 -21.84 -40.65
N GLY A 24 26.06 -20.63 -41.23
CA GLY A 24 25.06 -20.25 -42.25
C GLY A 24 25.36 -18.86 -42.84
N MET A 25 25.78 -18.81 -44.11
CA MET A 25 26.14 -17.56 -44.80
C MET A 25 24.92 -16.76 -45.24
N ALA A 26 25.03 -15.43 -45.25
CA ALA A 26 24.22 -14.54 -46.08
C ALA A 26 25.09 -13.41 -46.63
N SER A 27 25.17 -13.31 -47.97
CA SER A 27 26.02 -12.35 -48.67
C SER A 27 25.40 -10.95 -48.71
N ALA A 28 26.24 -9.91 -48.66
CA ALA A 28 25.83 -8.55 -49.01
C ALA A 28 25.89 -8.34 -50.53
N ILE A 29 24.85 -7.75 -51.12
CA ILE A 29 24.83 -7.27 -52.51
C ILE A 29 24.23 -5.85 -52.57
N VAL A 30 24.68 -5.09 -53.57
CA VAL A 30 24.64 -3.63 -53.73
C VAL A 30 23.33 -3.11 -54.37
N HIS A 31 23.10 -1.79 -54.22
CA HIS A 31 22.03 -0.97 -54.81
C HIS A 31 21.68 -1.24 -56.29
N GLN A 32 20.44 -0.89 -56.69
CA GLN A 32 20.17 -0.20 -57.97
C GLN A 32 18.78 0.45 -58.11
N SER A 33 18.66 1.34 -59.10
CA SER A 33 17.57 2.31 -59.33
C SER A 33 17.44 2.60 -60.85
N VAL A 34 16.45 3.32 -61.42
CA VAL A 34 15.46 4.24 -60.82
C VAL A 34 14.00 4.09 -61.30
N PRO A 35 13.59 4.35 -62.57
CA PRO A 35 12.41 5.23 -62.71
C PRO A 35 11.23 4.72 -63.56
N SER A 36 10.03 5.20 -63.24
CA SER A 36 8.96 5.66 -64.17
C SER A 36 7.79 6.22 -63.35
N PHE A 37 7.40 7.50 -63.44
CA PHE A 37 6.68 8.24 -64.50
C PHE A 37 5.14 8.05 -64.51
N PHE A 38 4.44 9.13 -64.09
CA PHE A 38 3.09 9.61 -64.50
C PHE A 38 1.90 8.61 -64.46
N THR A 39 0.72 8.94 -63.91
CA THR A 39 -0.06 10.18 -64.04
C THR A 39 -1.01 10.33 -62.84
N GLY A 40 -1.33 11.56 -62.41
CA GLY A 40 -2.14 11.80 -61.19
C GLY A 40 -3.66 11.90 -61.42
N GLN A 41 -4.41 11.97 -60.31
CA GLN A 41 -5.70 12.66 -60.21
C GLN A 41 -5.86 13.31 -58.82
N SER A 42 -6.78 14.26 -58.73
CA SER A 42 -6.97 15.20 -57.62
C SER A 42 -7.74 14.65 -56.40
N LEU A 43 -7.55 15.32 -55.26
CA LEU A 43 -8.29 15.11 -54.01
C LEU A 43 -9.82 15.20 -54.18
N PRO A 44 -10.56 14.56 -53.26
CA PRO A 44 -11.37 15.39 -52.38
C PRO A 44 -11.05 15.21 -50.89
N ARG A 45 -11.32 16.29 -50.15
CA ARG A 45 -11.34 16.38 -48.68
C ARG A 45 -12.62 15.71 -48.13
N LEU A 46 -12.63 15.49 -46.81
CA LEU A 46 -13.70 14.94 -45.95
C LEU A 46 -13.54 13.41 -45.75
N GLN A 47 -13.75 12.84 -44.56
CA GLN A 47 -14.38 13.39 -43.36
C GLN A 47 -13.78 12.83 -42.05
N PHE A 48 -13.99 13.59 -40.97
CA PHE A 48 -13.59 13.26 -39.60
C PHE A 48 -14.31 12.01 -39.08
N SER A 49 -13.58 10.91 -38.90
CA SER A 49 -13.99 9.84 -37.98
C SER A 49 -13.19 9.94 -36.69
N SER A 50 -13.65 10.80 -35.78
CA SER A 50 -13.22 10.72 -34.39
C SER A 50 -13.45 9.30 -33.91
N ARG A 51 -12.38 8.63 -33.49
CA ARG A 51 -12.48 7.32 -32.83
C ARG A 51 -13.27 7.54 -31.56
N THR A 52 -14.56 7.20 -31.58
CA THR A 52 -15.43 7.21 -30.41
C THR A 52 -14.86 6.23 -29.41
N ARG A 53 -13.99 6.73 -28.53
CA ARG A 53 -13.55 6.03 -27.34
C ARG A 53 -14.82 5.79 -26.54
N SER A 54 -15.33 4.57 -26.64
CA SER A 54 -16.49 4.11 -25.89
C SER A 54 -16.23 4.44 -24.43
N GLN A 55 -16.94 5.45 -23.92
CA GLN A 55 -17.16 5.58 -22.51
C GLN A 55 -18.06 4.40 -22.15
N THR A 56 -17.42 3.26 -21.86
CA THR A 56 -18.02 2.30 -20.95
C THR A 56 -18.26 3.09 -19.68
N THR A 57 -19.49 3.55 -19.53
CA THR A 57 -20.00 4.04 -18.26
C THR A 57 -19.74 2.90 -17.29
N SER A 58 -18.66 3.00 -16.51
CA SER A 58 -18.56 2.17 -15.33
C SER A 58 -19.86 2.47 -14.60
N ARG A 59 -20.62 1.40 -14.31
CA ARG A 59 -21.70 1.52 -13.34
C ARG A 59 -20.99 2.02 -12.10
N GLN A 60 -21.13 3.31 -11.82
CA GLN A 60 -20.64 3.93 -10.61
C GLN A 60 -21.41 3.21 -9.53
N SER A 61 -20.78 2.18 -8.98
CA SER A 61 -21.24 1.54 -7.77
C SER A 61 -21.34 2.68 -6.79
N ILE A 62 -22.56 2.94 -6.32
CA ILE A 62 -22.81 3.75 -5.13
C ILE A 62 -22.36 2.87 -3.95
N MET A 63 -21.07 2.54 -3.93
CA MET A 63 -20.33 2.31 -2.71
C MET A 63 -20.47 3.63 -2.00
N MET A 64 -21.26 3.63 -0.93
CA MET A 64 -21.42 4.83 -0.11
C MET A 64 -20.01 5.33 0.22
N MET A 65 -19.75 6.63 0.05
CA MET A 65 -18.47 7.23 0.41
C MET A 65 -18.33 7.21 1.93
N VAL A 66 -18.03 6.03 2.48
CA VAL A 66 -17.69 5.83 3.88
C VAL A 66 -16.32 6.47 4.05
N LYS A 67 -16.34 7.72 4.51
CA LYS A 67 -15.11 8.43 4.90
C LYS A 67 -14.36 7.51 5.88
N PRO A 68 -13.07 7.22 5.63
CA PRO A 68 -12.31 6.38 6.53
C PRO A 68 -12.22 7.04 7.91
N SER A 69 -12.72 6.36 8.94
CA SER A 69 -12.80 6.88 10.30
C SER A 69 -12.28 5.87 11.32
N ILE A 70 -12.00 6.39 12.51
CA ILE A 70 -11.64 5.61 13.69
C ILE A 70 -12.73 5.84 14.73
N GLN A 71 -13.12 4.79 15.45
CA GLN A 71 -14.13 4.87 16.52
C GLN A 71 -13.66 4.09 17.75
N PHE A 72 -13.88 4.66 18.93
CA PHE A 72 -13.76 3.96 20.23
C PHE A 72 -15.12 3.45 20.75
N ILE A 73 -16.19 4.10 20.29
CA ILE A 73 -17.58 3.78 20.59
C ILE A 73 -18.31 3.72 19.24
N GLN A 74 -19.04 2.64 18.98
CA GLN A 74 -19.65 2.42 17.67
C GLN A 74 -20.66 3.52 17.35
N GLY A 75 -20.51 4.13 16.18
CA GLY A 75 -21.32 5.27 15.73
C GLY A 75 -20.75 6.64 16.11
N THR A 76 -19.64 6.72 16.84
CA THR A 76 -18.95 7.99 17.17
C THR A 76 -17.55 8.01 16.56
N ASP A 77 -17.38 8.86 15.55
CA ASP A 77 -16.09 9.11 14.91
C ASP A 77 -15.16 9.90 15.85
N GLU A 78 -13.95 9.40 16.03
CA GLU A 78 -12.88 10.05 16.78
C GLU A 78 -12.22 11.13 15.90
N GLN A 79 -12.21 12.36 16.42
CA GLN A 79 -11.74 13.54 15.70
C GLN A 79 -10.23 13.78 15.89
N THR A 80 -9.63 13.27 16.97
CA THR A 80 -8.20 13.41 17.24
C THR A 80 -7.39 12.46 16.37
N VAL A 81 -6.46 13.01 15.59
CA VAL A 81 -5.54 12.21 14.77
C VAL A 81 -4.49 11.50 15.65
N PRO A 82 -4.27 10.18 15.50
CA PRO A 82 -3.27 9.46 16.28
C PRO A 82 -1.85 9.55 15.71
N ASP A 83 -0.87 9.50 16.62
CA ASP A 83 0.48 9.02 16.32
C ASP A 83 0.40 7.51 16.03
N VAL A 84 0.87 7.07 14.86
CA VAL A 84 0.85 5.65 14.46
C VAL A 84 2.27 5.10 14.36
N LYS A 85 2.57 4.06 15.14
CA LYS A 85 3.83 3.32 15.10
C LYS A 85 3.59 1.89 14.61
N LEU A 86 4.20 1.55 13.48
CA LEU A 86 4.16 0.21 12.91
C LEU A 86 5.40 -0.58 13.31
N THR A 87 5.21 -1.75 13.92
CA THR A 87 6.30 -2.67 14.32
C THR A 87 6.10 -4.01 13.63
N LYS A 88 7.17 -4.61 13.11
CA LYS A 88 7.14 -5.93 12.48
C LYS A 88 8.10 -6.89 13.19
N SER A 89 7.67 -8.14 13.35
CA SER A 89 8.54 -9.22 13.84
C SER A 89 9.73 -9.45 12.91
N LYS A 90 10.84 -9.98 13.45
CA LYS A 90 12.06 -10.28 12.66
C LYS A 90 11.78 -11.24 11.50
N ASP A 91 10.93 -12.23 11.74
CA ASP A 91 10.54 -13.24 10.75
C ASP A 91 9.49 -12.72 9.75
N GLY A 92 9.00 -11.49 9.94
CA GLY A 92 8.09 -10.81 9.03
C GLY A 92 6.65 -11.36 8.98
N THR A 93 6.31 -12.35 9.81
CA THR A 93 4.99 -13.00 9.85
C THR A 93 3.96 -12.18 10.63
N ASN A 94 4.35 -11.69 11.81
CA ASN A 94 3.50 -10.90 12.69
C ASN A 94 3.87 -9.41 12.63
N GLY A 95 2.85 -8.55 12.71
CA GLY A 95 2.99 -7.10 12.83
C GLY A 95 2.08 -6.55 13.93
N VAL A 96 2.44 -5.40 14.49
CA VAL A 96 1.61 -4.65 15.44
C VAL A 96 1.63 -3.19 15.03
N ALA A 97 0.44 -2.62 14.84
CA ALA A 97 0.25 -1.18 14.75
C ALA A 97 -0.17 -0.66 16.13
N THR A 98 0.61 0.26 16.69
CA THR A 98 0.28 0.97 17.93
C THR A 98 -0.18 2.38 17.56
N PHE A 99 -1.36 2.74 18.03
CA PHE A 99 -1.96 4.05 17.88
C PHE A 99 -1.92 4.77 19.23
N ARG A 100 -1.46 6.01 19.26
CA ARG A 100 -1.52 6.88 20.43
C ARG A 100 -2.31 8.14 20.10
N PHE A 101 -3.32 8.41 20.92
CA PHE A 101 -4.11 9.63 20.88
C PHE A 101 -3.78 10.41 22.16
N ASP A 102 -3.19 11.60 22.05
CA ASP A 102 -3.15 12.56 23.16
C ASP A 102 -4.44 13.38 23.10
N GLN A 103 -5.17 13.48 24.22
CA GLN A 103 -6.46 14.18 24.31
C GLN A 103 -7.49 13.75 23.22
N PRO A 104 -7.90 12.46 23.18
CA PRO A 104 -8.96 12.00 22.28
C PRO A 104 -10.33 12.57 22.67
N SER A 105 -11.10 12.94 21.65
CA SER A 105 -12.44 13.56 21.77
C SER A 105 -13.50 12.66 22.41
N VAL A 106 -13.28 11.33 22.43
CA VAL A 106 -14.10 10.39 23.20
C VAL A 106 -14.16 10.74 24.71
N PHE A 107 -13.12 11.35 25.28
CA PHE A 107 -13.14 11.71 26.71
C PHE A 107 -14.12 12.85 27.02
N ASP A 108 -14.24 13.84 26.14
CA ASP A 108 -15.19 14.94 26.32
C ASP A 108 -16.65 14.46 26.17
N SER A 109 -16.86 13.46 25.31
CA SER A 109 -18.18 12.89 24.99
C SER A 109 -18.63 11.78 25.95
N SER A 110 -17.72 11.26 26.78
CA SER A 110 -17.90 10.05 27.60
C SER A 110 -19.13 10.04 28.53
N LYS A 111 -19.63 11.20 28.95
CA LYS A 111 -20.83 11.32 29.80
C LYS A 111 -22.15 11.06 29.07
N GLU A 112 -22.20 11.25 27.76
CA GLU A 112 -23.42 11.09 26.95
C GLU A 112 -23.33 9.90 25.99
N VAL A 113 -22.12 9.54 25.56
CA VAL A 113 -21.88 8.56 24.49
C VAL A 113 -21.53 7.15 25.01
N GLY A 114 -21.13 7.04 26.28
CA GLY A 114 -20.88 5.75 26.97
C GLY A 114 -19.41 5.35 27.07
N ASP A 115 -19.17 4.10 27.48
CA ASP A 115 -17.83 3.55 27.72
C ASP A 115 -17.12 3.12 26.43
N ILE A 116 -15.78 3.13 26.45
CA ILE A 116 -14.94 2.65 25.35
C ILE A 116 -15.13 1.13 25.19
N THR A 117 -15.74 0.71 24.07
CA THR A 117 -16.09 -0.69 23.80
C THR A 117 -15.02 -1.45 23.01
N GLY A 118 -14.11 -0.73 22.36
CA GLY A 118 -13.04 -1.31 21.55
C GLY A 118 -12.36 -0.25 20.69
N PHE A 119 -11.67 -0.70 19.64
CA PHE A 119 -11.05 0.17 18.64
C PHE A 119 -11.46 -0.31 17.25
N TYR A 120 -12.16 0.54 16.51
CA TYR A 120 -12.70 0.24 15.19
C TYR A 120 -12.09 1.18 14.15
N MET A 121 -11.62 0.64 13.05
CA MET A 121 -11.13 1.35 11.88
C MET A 121 -12.07 1.01 10.73
N ILE A 122 -12.83 1.99 10.24
CA ILE A 122 -13.97 1.82 9.35
C ILE A 122 -13.67 2.48 8.01
N ASP A 123 -13.91 1.77 6.90
CA ASP A 123 -13.78 2.29 5.54
C ASP A 123 -14.67 1.50 4.55
N GLU A 124 -14.59 1.77 3.24
CA GLU A 124 -15.43 1.11 2.22
C GLU A 124 -15.19 -0.42 2.04
N GLU A 125 -14.04 -0.95 2.49
CA GLU A 125 -13.71 -2.38 2.55
C GLU A 125 -14.15 -3.00 3.91
N GLY A 126 -14.92 -2.27 4.74
CA GLY A 126 -15.48 -2.75 6.01
C GLY A 126 -14.71 -2.29 7.25
N VAL A 127 -14.74 -3.11 8.32
CA VAL A 127 -14.25 -2.75 9.66
C VAL A 127 -13.11 -3.65 10.13
N LEU A 128 -11.95 -3.06 10.42
CA LEU A 128 -10.90 -3.69 11.22
C LEU A 128 -11.16 -3.35 12.69
N ARG A 129 -11.06 -4.33 13.60
CA ARG A 129 -11.37 -4.15 15.03
C ARG A 129 -10.25 -4.66 15.94
N SER A 130 -10.10 -4.03 17.09
CA SER A 130 -9.28 -4.54 18.21
C SER A 130 -10.00 -4.34 19.55
N VAL A 131 -9.57 -5.12 20.53
CA VAL A 131 -9.97 -5.02 21.96
C VAL A 131 -8.82 -4.53 22.85
N ASP A 132 -7.59 -4.46 22.34
CA ASP A 132 -6.43 -3.96 23.09
C ASP A 132 -6.40 -2.43 23.04
N VAL A 133 -7.09 -1.83 24.01
CA VAL A 133 -7.27 -0.38 24.18
C VAL A 133 -7.01 -0.03 25.64
N ASN A 134 -6.10 0.91 25.89
CA ASN A 134 -5.66 1.28 27.24
C ASN A 134 -5.74 2.81 27.39
N ALA A 135 -6.47 3.27 28.41
CA ALA A 135 -6.50 4.69 28.77
C ALA A 135 -5.25 5.08 29.58
N LYS A 136 -4.61 6.18 29.19
CA LYS A 136 -3.45 6.77 29.87
C LYS A 136 -3.93 7.89 30.79
N PHE A 137 -3.62 7.78 32.08
CA PHE A 137 -3.93 8.80 33.07
C PHE A 137 -2.67 9.57 33.48
N VAL A 138 -2.80 10.87 33.69
CA VAL A 138 -1.74 11.74 34.24
C VAL A 138 -2.37 12.57 35.36
N ASN A 139 -1.80 12.51 36.56
CA ASN A 139 -2.30 13.21 37.76
C ASN A 139 -3.81 12.93 38.04
N GLY A 140 -4.25 11.69 37.85
CA GLY A 140 -5.64 11.27 38.05
C GLY A 140 -6.64 11.70 36.97
N LYS A 141 -6.19 12.43 35.93
CA LYS A 141 -7.03 12.82 34.79
C LYS A 141 -6.76 11.94 33.56
N PRO A 142 -7.77 11.58 32.76
CA PRO A 142 -7.54 10.94 31.47
C PRO A 142 -6.78 11.91 30.56
N ALA A 143 -5.71 11.43 29.92
CA ALA A 143 -4.76 12.25 29.16
C ALA A 143 -4.53 11.73 27.73
N GLY A 144 -4.73 10.44 27.49
CA GLY A 144 -4.65 9.85 26.15
C GLY A 144 -5.16 8.42 26.11
N ILE A 145 -5.18 7.83 24.92
CA ILE A 145 -5.49 6.41 24.69
C ILE A 145 -4.37 5.79 23.85
N GLU A 146 -3.94 4.59 24.23
CA GLU A 146 -3.11 3.71 23.40
C GLU A 146 -3.95 2.51 22.95
N ALA A 147 -4.07 2.31 21.63
CA ALA A 147 -4.72 1.15 21.03
C ALA A 147 -3.74 0.34 20.19
N LYS A 148 -3.88 -0.99 20.18
CA LYS A 148 -3.01 -1.90 19.43
C LYS A 148 -3.83 -2.76 18.47
N TYR A 149 -3.39 -2.83 17.22
CA TYR A 149 -3.92 -3.76 16.23
C TYR A 149 -2.85 -4.79 15.85
N ILE A 150 -3.14 -6.06 16.11
CA ILE A 150 -2.22 -7.19 15.86
C ILE A 150 -2.57 -7.82 14.51
N MET A 151 -1.61 -7.85 13.60
CA MET A 151 -1.69 -8.49 12.29
C MET A 151 -0.91 -9.81 12.35
N ARG A 152 -1.58 -10.93 12.08
CA ARG A 152 -1.03 -12.29 12.14
C ARG A 152 -0.74 -12.90 10.78
N ASN A 153 -1.19 -12.26 9.70
CA ASN A 153 -0.99 -12.73 8.34
C ASN A 153 -0.83 -11.55 7.33
N PRO A 154 -0.29 -11.80 6.12
CA PRO A 154 -0.11 -10.77 5.11
C PRO A 154 -1.41 -10.09 4.65
N ARG A 155 -2.55 -10.78 4.68
CA ARG A 155 -3.84 -10.20 4.22
C ARG A 155 -4.33 -9.11 5.15
N GLU A 156 -4.20 -9.33 6.47
CA GLU A 156 -4.47 -8.31 7.49
C GLU A 156 -3.53 -7.11 7.35
N TRP A 157 -2.26 -7.34 7.02
CA TRP A 157 -1.28 -6.28 6.75
C TRP A 157 -1.66 -5.44 5.54
N ASP A 158 -1.96 -6.08 4.40
CA ASP A 158 -2.36 -5.37 3.18
C ASP A 158 -3.65 -4.59 3.39
N ARG A 159 -4.64 -5.19 4.06
CA ARG A 159 -5.92 -4.56 4.42
C ARG A 159 -5.75 -3.38 5.38
N PHE A 160 -4.81 -3.46 6.31
CA PHE A 160 -4.43 -2.38 7.23
C PHE A 160 -3.75 -1.23 6.48
N MET A 161 -2.81 -1.53 5.57
CA MET A 161 -2.14 -0.51 4.77
C MET A 161 -3.12 0.28 3.89
N ARG A 162 -4.12 -0.39 3.27
CA ARG A 162 -5.19 0.27 2.52
C ARG A 162 -6.09 1.18 3.36
N PHE A 163 -6.39 0.77 4.60
CA PHE A 163 -7.10 1.65 5.55
C PHE A 163 -6.25 2.88 5.86
N MET A 164 -4.98 2.68 6.24
CA MET A 164 -4.08 3.78 6.63
C MET A 164 -3.80 4.75 5.47
N GLU A 165 -3.67 4.27 4.24
CA GLU A 165 -3.53 5.11 3.05
C GLU A 165 -4.78 5.99 2.83
N ARG A 166 -5.98 5.40 2.87
CA ARG A 166 -7.24 6.15 2.72
C ARG A 166 -7.48 7.11 3.88
N TYR A 167 -7.22 6.69 5.12
CA TYR A 167 -7.32 7.53 6.33
C TYR A 167 -6.33 8.69 6.30
N ALA A 168 -5.08 8.46 5.88
CA ALA A 168 -4.09 9.52 5.73
C ALA A 168 -4.51 10.54 4.66
N ASN A 169 -4.97 10.07 3.49
CA ASN A 169 -5.47 10.93 2.41
C ASN A 169 -6.68 11.78 2.86
N ALA A 170 -7.61 11.19 3.62
CA ALA A 170 -8.81 11.89 4.11
C ALA A 170 -8.53 12.93 5.22
N ASN A 171 -7.41 12.81 5.93
CA ASN A 171 -7.01 13.70 7.02
C ASN A 171 -5.77 14.56 6.69
N GLY A 172 -5.28 14.54 5.45
CA GLY A 172 -4.13 15.33 4.99
C GLY A 172 -2.77 14.90 5.60
N LEU A 173 -2.64 13.65 6.03
CA LEU A 173 -1.46 13.15 6.75
C LEU A 173 -0.41 12.59 5.77
N SER A 174 0.86 12.83 6.08
CA SER A 174 2.00 12.28 5.32
C SER A 174 2.85 11.34 6.18
N PHE A 175 3.31 10.22 5.60
CA PHE A 175 4.13 9.26 6.31
C PHE A 175 5.56 9.78 6.51
N ILE A 176 5.92 10.12 7.75
CA ILE A 176 7.30 10.46 8.12
C ILE A 176 8.03 9.18 8.54
N LYS A 177 8.90 8.69 7.65
CA LYS A 177 9.82 7.58 7.98
C LYS A 177 10.99 8.11 8.82
N LYS A 178 10.99 7.77 10.12
CA LYS A 178 12.16 7.88 11.00
C LYS A 178 13.00 6.60 10.97
#